data_AF-A0A8J7A2M4-F1
#
_entry.id   AF-A0A8J7A2M4-F1
#
_cell.length_a   1.000
_cell.length_b   1.000
_cell.length_c   1.000
_cell.angle_alpha   90.00
_cell.angle_beta   90.00
_cell.angle_gamma   90.00
#
_symmetry.space_group_name_H-M   'P 1'
#
loop_
_entity.id
_entity.type
_entity.pdbx_description
1 polymer ?
#
loop_
_entity_poly.entity_id
_entity_poly.type
_entity_poly.pdbx_seq_one_letter_code
_entity_poly.pdbx_strand_id
1 'polypeptide(L)'
;MQVATIKSLANLTGVKFVLAGTYDLLILRNLSAQLCRRSLDIHFERYKAENEEDLKAFRGVVQTFQRHLPFEQEPDLLQYWDFCYERSFGCVGILKDWLSQALATALLEGAKTLTLSHLISSAYSQEQCIIIVNETRLGEKQLEFTSDSSALRIALGLESHQVSVTHNASQATNTKSRRSSTGNTKPQRRPVGGGENVG
;
A
#
# COMPACT_ATOMS: atom_id res chain seq x y z
N MET A 1 -8.38 23.36 -3.37
CA MET A 1 -9.80 23.80 -3.31
C MET A 1 -10.82 22.66 -3.57
N GLN A 2 -10.42 21.44 -3.98
CA GLN A 2 -11.38 20.39 -4.40
C GLN A 2 -11.75 19.34 -3.32
N VAL A 3 -10.94 19.17 -2.27
CA VAL A 3 -11.06 18.07 -1.29
C VAL A 3 -12.24 18.25 -0.31
N ALA A 4 -12.51 19.49 0.09
CA ALA A 4 -13.65 19.80 0.95
C ALA A 4 -14.99 19.43 0.29
N THR A 5 -15.01 19.38 -1.05
CA THR A 5 -16.18 19.08 -1.85
C THR A 5 -16.63 17.63 -1.70
N ILE A 6 -15.73 16.64 -1.72
CA ILE A 6 -16.10 15.22 -1.55
C ILE A 6 -16.70 14.98 -0.16
N LYS A 7 -16.08 15.56 0.87
CA LYS A 7 -16.59 15.51 2.24
C LYS A 7 -17.96 16.19 2.37
N SER A 8 -18.09 17.39 1.82
CA SER A 8 -19.34 18.16 1.85
C SER A 8 -20.46 17.39 1.13
N LEU A 9 -20.16 16.85 -0.05
CA LEU A 9 -21.09 16.08 -0.86
C LEU A 9 -21.54 14.81 -0.17
N ALA A 10 -20.63 14.04 0.44
CA ALA A 10 -20.99 12.82 1.17
C ALA A 10 -21.90 13.08 2.38
N ASN A 11 -21.63 14.16 3.11
CA ASN A 11 -22.49 14.54 4.24
C ASN A 11 -23.85 15.09 3.76
N LEU A 12 -23.88 15.79 2.63
CA LEU A 12 -25.10 16.37 2.06
C LEU A 12 -26.02 15.30 1.47
N THR A 13 -25.46 14.31 0.78
CA THR A 13 -26.24 13.28 0.07
C THR A 13 -26.54 12.06 0.91
N GLY A 14 -25.78 11.80 1.98
CA GLY A 14 -25.91 10.60 2.81
C GLY A 14 -25.50 9.31 2.11
N VAL A 15 -24.84 9.39 0.96
CA VAL A 15 -24.45 8.25 0.11
C VAL A 15 -23.03 7.77 0.44
N LYS A 16 -22.78 6.46 0.30
CA LYS A 16 -21.44 5.87 0.39
C LYS A 16 -20.70 6.07 -0.94
N PHE A 17 -19.52 6.65 -0.88
CA PHE A 17 -18.66 6.82 -2.04
C PHE A 17 -17.68 5.66 -2.14
N VAL A 18 -17.62 5.02 -3.31
CA VAL A 18 -16.58 4.05 -3.65
C VAL A 18 -15.67 4.72 -4.66
N LEU A 19 -14.43 4.96 -4.25
CA LEU A 19 -13.38 5.49 -5.12
C LEU A 19 -12.52 4.32 -5.56
N ALA A 20 -12.37 4.13 -6.86
CA ALA A 20 -11.53 3.09 -7.46
C ALA A 20 -10.62 3.73 -8.51
N GLY A 21 -9.35 3.32 -8.54
CA GLY A 21 -8.36 3.88 -9.45
C GLY A 21 -6.94 3.45 -9.11
N THR A 22 -5.99 4.11 -9.77
CA THR A 22 -4.55 3.89 -9.59
C THR A 22 -4.07 4.45 -8.24
N TYR A 23 -2.78 4.24 -7.96
CA TYR A 23 -2.13 4.75 -6.75
C TYR A 23 -2.15 6.28 -6.63
N ASP A 24 -2.52 7.02 -7.68
CA ASP A 24 -2.73 8.47 -7.59
C ASP A 24 -3.83 8.86 -6.60
N LEU A 25 -4.80 7.96 -6.35
CA LEU A 25 -5.85 8.17 -5.37
C LEU A 25 -5.35 8.04 -3.92
N LEU A 26 -4.14 7.53 -3.68
CA LEU A 26 -3.58 7.43 -2.33
C LEU A 26 -3.44 8.80 -1.66
N ILE A 27 -3.30 9.88 -2.44
CA ILE A 27 -3.32 11.25 -1.90
C ILE A 27 -4.61 11.53 -1.11
N LEU A 28 -5.73 10.91 -1.49
CA LEU A 28 -7.04 11.12 -0.86
C LEU A 28 -7.18 10.41 0.49
N ARG A 29 -6.40 9.35 0.72
CA ARG A 29 -6.45 8.49 1.92
C ARG A 29 -6.20 9.25 3.22
N ASN A 30 -5.20 10.14 3.21
CA ASN A 30 -4.66 10.77 4.42
C ASN A 30 -4.99 12.27 4.56
N LEU A 31 -6.02 12.74 3.87
CA LEU A 31 -6.31 14.19 3.78
C LEU A 31 -6.90 14.80 5.05
N SER A 32 -7.58 14.01 5.88
CA SER A 32 -8.05 14.49 7.18
C SER A 32 -8.33 13.33 8.14
N ALA A 33 -8.07 13.53 9.43
CA ALA A 33 -8.38 12.54 10.47
C ALA A 33 -9.85 12.10 10.45
N GLN A 34 -10.78 12.97 10.06
CA GLN A 34 -12.20 12.62 9.96
C GLN A 34 -12.49 11.68 8.78
N LEU A 35 -11.78 11.83 7.66
CA LEU A 35 -11.89 10.96 6.51
C LEU A 35 -11.23 9.60 6.80
N CYS A 36 -10.03 9.60 7.38
CA CYS A 36 -9.32 8.37 7.74
C CYS A 36 -10.15 7.45 8.68
N ARG A 37 -10.99 8.01 9.56
CA ARG A 37 -11.86 7.22 10.46
C ARG A 37 -13.08 6.60 9.77
N ARG A 38 -13.41 7.01 8.54
CA ARG A 38 -14.62 6.61 7.81
C ARG A 38 -14.32 5.96 6.46
N SER A 39 -13.04 5.94 6.06
CA SER A 39 -12.57 5.31 4.83
C SER A 39 -12.08 3.90 5.12
N LEU A 40 -12.36 3.00 4.19
CA LEU A 40 -11.79 1.65 4.15
C LEU A 40 -10.99 1.54 2.85
N ASP A 41 -9.72 1.17 2.99
CA ASP A 41 -8.85 0.95 1.84
C ASP A 41 -8.86 -0.54 1.51
N ILE A 42 -9.18 -0.87 0.26
CA ILE A 42 -9.09 -2.25 -0.26
C ILE A 42 -8.04 -2.22 -1.37
N HIS A 43 -6.93 -2.91 -1.13
CA HIS A 43 -5.85 -3.00 -2.09
C HIS A 43 -5.98 -4.27 -2.94
N PHE A 44 -6.12 -4.10 -4.25
CA PHE A 44 -6.06 -5.18 -5.22
C PHE A 44 -4.64 -5.28 -5.77
N GLU A 45 -3.82 -6.12 -5.15
CA GLU A 45 -2.44 -6.35 -5.56
C GLU A 45 -2.35 -7.06 -6.91
N ARG A 46 -1.28 -6.80 -7.65
CA ARG A 46 -0.90 -7.60 -8.81
C ARG A 46 -0.32 -8.94 -8.37
N TYR A 47 -0.36 -9.93 -9.25
CA TYR A 47 0.33 -11.21 -9.01
C TYR A 47 1.84 -11.00 -9.01
N LYS A 48 2.54 -11.50 -7.98
CA LYS A 48 3.99 -11.35 -7.81
C LYS A 48 4.73 -12.62 -8.27
N ALA A 49 5.71 -12.47 -9.16
CA ALA A 49 6.52 -13.59 -9.64
C ALA A 49 7.37 -14.25 -8.54
N GLU A 50 7.66 -13.51 -7.47
CA GLU A 50 8.40 -14.00 -6.32
C GLU A 50 7.55 -14.95 -5.44
N ASN A 51 6.23 -15.02 -5.67
CA ASN A 51 5.30 -15.89 -4.96
C ASN A 51 4.79 -17.00 -5.91
N GLU A 52 5.09 -18.26 -5.57
CA GLU A 52 4.70 -19.41 -6.39
C GLU A 52 3.18 -19.58 -6.52
N GLU A 53 2.42 -19.27 -5.47
CA GLU A 53 0.95 -19.35 -5.51
C GLU A 53 0.37 -18.28 -6.43
N ASP A 54 0.94 -17.07 -6.43
CA ASP A 54 0.55 -16.01 -7.35
C ASP A 54 0.85 -16.38 -8.80
N LEU A 55 2.03 -16.96 -9.07
CA LEU A 55 2.38 -17.45 -10.41
C LEU A 55 1.42 -18.54 -10.89
N LYS A 56 1.06 -19.46 -9.99
CA LYS A 56 0.08 -20.51 -10.29
C LYS A 56 -1.28 -19.93 -10.60
N ALA A 57 -1.75 -18.96 -9.81
CA ALA A 57 -3.01 -18.26 -10.04
C ALA A 57 -2.98 -17.47 -11.36
N PHE A 58 -1.89 -16.75 -11.65
CA PHE A 58 -1.72 -16.00 -12.90
C PHE A 58 -1.75 -16.91 -14.14
N ARG A 59 -1.07 -18.06 -14.11
CA ARG A 59 -1.17 -19.06 -15.18
C ARG A 59 -2.61 -19.56 -15.35
N GLY A 60 -3.35 -19.75 -14.26
CA GLY A 60 -4.78 -20.07 -14.29
C GLY A 60 -5.62 -18.97 -14.98
N VAL A 61 -5.29 -17.70 -14.75
CA VAL A 61 -5.93 -16.57 -15.45
C VAL A 61 -5.62 -16.60 -16.95
N VAL A 62 -4.35 -16.79 -17.33
CA VAL A 62 -3.94 -16.90 -18.75
C VAL A 62 -4.72 -18.03 -19.44
N GLN A 63 -4.79 -19.21 -18.81
CA GLN A 63 -5.56 -20.34 -19.32
C GLN A 63 -7.06 -20.02 -19.42
N THR A 64 -7.60 -19.28 -18.46
CA THR A 64 -9.01 -18.87 -18.49
C THR A 64 -9.26 -17.94 -19.67
N PHE A 65 -8.42 -16.94 -19.91
CA PHE A 65 -8.55 -16.05 -21.06
C PHE A 65 -8.43 -16.78 -22.38
N GLN A 66 -7.43 -17.67 -22.50
CA GLN A 66 -7.27 -18.54 -23.67
C GLN A 66 -8.57 -19.24 -24.08
N ARG A 67 -9.25 -19.87 -23.11
CA ARG A 67 -10.52 -20.61 -23.36
C ARG A 67 -11.71 -19.73 -23.71
N HIS A 68 -11.67 -18.45 -23.34
CA HIS A 68 -12.77 -17.51 -23.60
C HIS A 68 -12.55 -16.70 -24.88
N LEU A 69 -11.41 -16.85 -25.56
CA LEU A 69 -11.19 -16.18 -26.83
C LEU A 69 -12.05 -16.82 -27.94
N PRO A 70 -12.76 -16.03 -28.76
CA PRO A 70 -13.73 -16.51 -29.74
C PRO A 70 -13.07 -16.95 -31.05
N PHE A 71 -12.08 -17.86 -30.99
CA PHE A 71 -11.37 -18.39 -32.16
C PHE A 71 -11.83 -19.80 -32.52
N GLU A 72 -11.67 -20.18 -33.81
CA GLU A 72 -11.92 -21.56 -34.27
C GLU A 72 -10.96 -22.55 -33.61
N GLN A 73 -9.71 -22.12 -33.39
CA GLN A 73 -8.66 -22.91 -32.76
C GLN A 73 -8.19 -22.20 -31.49
N GLU A 74 -8.26 -22.91 -30.36
CA GLU A 74 -7.77 -22.40 -29.08
C GLU A 74 -6.26 -22.08 -29.17
N PRO A 75 -5.85 -20.84 -28.85
CA PRO A 75 -4.43 -20.47 -28.86
C PRO A 75 -3.68 -21.15 -27.72
N ASP A 76 -2.36 -21.32 -27.82
CA ASP A 76 -1.54 -21.80 -26.69
C ASP A 76 -0.87 -20.60 -25.99
N LEU A 77 -1.64 -19.87 -25.19
CA LEU A 77 -1.12 -18.74 -24.40
C LEU A 77 -0.31 -19.20 -23.19
N LEU A 78 -0.62 -20.39 -22.68
CA LEU A 78 0.12 -20.97 -21.55
C LEU A 78 1.58 -21.24 -21.90
N GLN A 79 1.89 -21.61 -23.14
CA GLN A 79 3.28 -21.72 -23.60
C GLN A 79 4.08 -20.42 -23.41
N TYR A 80 3.41 -19.27 -23.52
CA TYR A 80 4.00 -17.92 -23.45
C TYR A 80 3.56 -17.16 -22.19
N TRP A 81 3.28 -17.88 -21.09
CA TRP A 81 2.77 -17.27 -19.86
C TRP A 81 3.74 -16.25 -19.27
N ASP A 82 5.04 -16.46 -19.44
CA ASP A 82 6.13 -15.60 -18.97
C ASP A 82 6.15 -14.28 -19.74
N PHE A 83 5.99 -14.31 -21.06
CA PHE A 83 5.81 -13.11 -21.87
C PHE A 83 4.51 -12.39 -21.51
N CYS A 84 3.43 -13.14 -21.25
CA CYS A 84 2.17 -12.57 -20.79
C CYS A 84 2.34 -11.84 -19.45
N TYR A 85 3.10 -12.43 -18.54
CA TYR A 85 3.43 -11.86 -17.24
C TYR A 85 4.32 -10.62 -17.39
N GLU A 86 5.40 -10.70 -18.19
CA GLU A 86 6.35 -9.61 -18.43
C GLU A 86 5.63 -8.35 -18.91
N ARG A 87 4.74 -8.48 -19.90
CA ARG A 87 4.06 -7.34 -20.54
C ARG A 87 2.84 -6.83 -19.78
N SER A 88 2.37 -7.57 -18.78
CA SER A 88 1.25 -7.16 -17.92
C SER A 88 1.67 -6.85 -16.47
N PHE A 89 2.92 -7.13 -16.10
CA PHE A 89 3.46 -6.98 -14.74
C PHE A 89 2.71 -7.81 -13.68
N GLY A 90 1.99 -8.86 -14.10
CA GLY A 90 1.07 -9.60 -13.24
C GLY A 90 -0.27 -8.90 -13.00
N CYS A 91 -0.58 -7.81 -13.72
CA CYS A 91 -1.86 -7.11 -13.67
C CYS A 91 -2.83 -7.69 -14.71
N VAL A 92 -3.86 -8.38 -14.23
CA VAL A 92 -4.86 -9.05 -15.09
C VAL A 92 -5.66 -8.06 -15.95
N GLY A 93 -5.89 -6.83 -15.46
CA GLY A 93 -6.53 -5.77 -16.23
C GLY A 93 -5.72 -5.41 -17.47
N ILE A 94 -4.41 -5.17 -17.31
CA ILE A 94 -3.49 -4.86 -18.40
C ILE A 94 -3.44 -6.03 -19.40
N LEU A 95 -3.34 -7.26 -18.89
CA LEU A 95 -3.35 -8.46 -19.73
C LEU A 95 -4.63 -8.54 -20.57
N LYS A 96 -5.79 -8.32 -19.97
CA LYS A 96 -7.09 -8.38 -20.67
C LYS A 96 -7.19 -7.31 -21.76
N ASP A 97 -6.83 -6.08 -21.46
CA ASP A 97 -6.92 -4.97 -22.42
C ASP A 97 -5.97 -5.22 -23.61
N TRP A 98 -4.76 -5.69 -23.33
CA TRP A 98 -3.80 -6.09 -24.36
C TRP A 98 -4.29 -7.26 -25.21
N LEU A 99 -4.81 -8.33 -24.60
CA LEU A 99 -5.39 -9.48 -25.33
C LEU A 99 -6.60 -9.06 -26.18
N SER A 100 -7.39 -8.09 -25.71
CA SER A 100 -8.52 -7.55 -26.47
C SER A 100 -8.05 -6.83 -27.74
N GLN A 101 -6.94 -6.08 -27.65
CA GLN A 101 -6.33 -5.44 -28.81
C GLN A 101 -5.73 -6.48 -29.77
N ALA A 102 -5.02 -7.48 -29.25
CA ALA A 102 -4.46 -8.57 -30.05
C ALA A 102 -5.54 -9.37 -30.78
N LEU A 103 -6.67 -9.64 -30.10
CA LEU A 103 -7.85 -10.29 -30.67
C LEU A 103 -8.44 -9.46 -31.82
N ALA A 104 -8.60 -8.14 -31.65
CA ALA A 104 -9.12 -7.28 -32.70
C ALA A 104 -8.25 -7.33 -33.97
N THR A 105 -6.92 -7.27 -33.81
CA THR A 105 -5.97 -7.40 -34.93
C THR A 105 -6.10 -8.76 -35.62
N ALA A 106 -6.09 -9.85 -34.86
CA ALA A 106 -6.19 -11.19 -35.40
C ALA A 106 -7.50 -11.42 -36.19
N LEU A 107 -8.63 -10.89 -35.69
CA LEU A 107 -9.92 -10.98 -36.38
C LEU A 107 -9.94 -10.17 -37.69
N LEU A 108 -9.32 -8.98 -37.71
CA LEU A 108 -9.20 -8.18 -38.93
C LEU A 108 -8.36 -8.88 -40.01
N GLU A 109 -7.38 -9.67 -39.60
CA GLU A 109 -6.55 -10.48 -40.49
C GLU A 109 -7.23 -11.79 -40.92
N GLY A 110 -8.42 -12.10 -40.38
CA GLY A 110 -9.12 -13.36 -40.64
C GLY A 110 -8.40 -14.57 -40.04
N ALA A 111 -7.58 -14.36 -39.00
CA ALA A 111 -6.84 -15.43 -38.34
C ALA A 111 -7.78 -16.38 -37.59
N LYS A 112 -7.46 -17.67 -37.65
CA LYS A 112 -8.23 -18.73 -36.98
C LYS A 112 -7.89 -18.91 -35.50
N THR A 113 -6.79 -18.30 -35.06
CA THR A 113 -6.27 -18.37 -33.68
C THR A 113 -5.43 -17.14 -33.37
N LEU A 114 -5.18 -16.90 -32.07
CA LEU A 114 -4.25 -15.86 -31.62
C LEU A 114 -2.83 -16.40 -31.64
N THR A 115 -1.95 -15.79 -32.42
CA THR A 115 -0.54 -16.18 -32.54
C THR A 115 0.35 -15.30 -31.67
N LEU A 116 1.58 -15.76 -31.45
CA LEU A 116 2.62 -14.96 -30.79
C LEU A 116 2.90 -13.63 -31.51
N SER A 117 2.80 -13.58 -32.84
CA SER A 117 3.01 -12.34 -33.59
C SER A 117 1.97 -11.27 -33.26
N HIS A 118 0.70 -11.66 -33.07
CA HIS A 118 -0.36 -10.73 -32.63
C HIS A 118 -0.11 -10.22 -31.21
N LEU A 119 0.40 -11.07 -30.32
CA LEU A 119 0.76 -10.67 -28.96
C LEU A 119 1.89 -9.64 -29.00
N ILE A 120 2.98 -9.93 -29.73
CA ILE A 120 4.14 -9.04 -29.82
C ILE A 120 3.75 -7.70 -30.44
N SER A 121 2.96 -7.69 -31.52
CA SER A 121 2.61 -6.45 -32.23
C SER A 121 1.70 -5.51 -31.43
N SER A 122 0.92 -6.05 -30.50
CA SER A 122 0.00 -5.29 -29.66
C SER A 122 0.55 -4.99 -28.25
N ALA A 123 1.72 -5.54 -27.91
CA ALA A 123 2.31 -5.37 -26.59
C ALA A 123 2.88 -3.95 -26.38
N TYR A 124 2.88 -3.50 -25.13
CA TYR A 124 3.62 -2.31 -24.73
C TYR A 124 5.12 -2.44 -25.04
N SER A 125 5.75 -1.34 -25.42
CA SER A 125 7.20 -1.30 -25.61
C SER A 125 7.93 -1.54 -24.29
N GLN A 126 9.19 -1.97 -24.35
CA GLN A 126 9.96 -2.24 -23.14
C GLN A 126 10.14 -0.99 -22.27
N GLU A 127 10.27 0.18 -22.89
CA GLU A 127 10.40 1.47 -22.22
C GLU A 127 9.12 1.84 -21.46
N GLN A 128 7.96 1.66 -22.11
CA GLN A 128 6.66 1.85 -21.46
C GLN A 128 6.49 0.89 -20.28
N CYS A 129 6.90 -0.36 -20.46
CA CYS A 129 6.86 -1.37 -19.42
C CYS A 129 7.68 -0.97 -18.17
N ILE A 130 8.88 -0.43 -18.38
CA ILE A 130 9.75 0.05 -17.29
C ILE A 130 9.11 1.21 -16.54
N ILE A 131 8.46 2.15 -17.23
CA ILE A 131 7.77 3.27 -16.59
C ILE A 131 6.63 2.75 -15.70
N ILE A 132 5.75 1.92 -16.27
CA ILE A 132 4.57 1.39 -15.57
C ILE A 132 4.98 0.59 -14.33
N VAL A 133 5.98 -0.29 -14.43
CA VAL A 133 6.41 -1.10 -13.29
C VAL A 133 7.03 -0.25 -12.18
N ASN A 134 7.74 0.83 -12.52
CA ASN A 134 8.33 1.74 -11.53
C ASN A 134 7.25 2.53 -10.78
N GLU A 135 6.28 3.09 -11.50
CA GLU A 135 5.12 3.77 -10.90
C GLU A 135 4.32 2.83 -10.01
N THR A 136 4.06 1.61 -10.50
CA THR A 136 3.35 0.57 -9.75
C THR A 136 4.06 0.24 -8.44
N ARG A 137 5.38 -0.03 -8.48
CA ARG A 137 6.18 -0.32 -7.28
C ARG A 137 6.22 0.84 -6.30
N LEU A 138 6.31 2.07 -6.80
CA LEU A 138 6.29 3.26 -5.96
C LEU A 138 4.96 3.39 -5.22
N GLY A 139 3.84 3.13 -5.89
CA GLY A 139 2.51 3.11 -5.29
C GLY A 139 2.30 1.98 -4.28
N GLU A 140 2.77 0.76 -4.61
CA GLU A 140 2.77 -0.39 -3.69
C GLU A 140 3.48 -0.05 -2.37
N LYS A 141 4.66 0.58 -2.46
CA LYS A 141 5.45 1.01 -1.29
C LYS A 141 4.73 2.06 -0.42
N GLN A 142 3.86 2.89 -1.00
CA GLN A 142 3.06 3.85 -0.23
C GLN A 142 1.90 3.18 0.54
N LEU A 143 1.46 2.01 0.09
CA LEU A 143 0.45 1.20 0.75
C LEU A 143 1.02 0.26 1.81
N GLU A 144 2.27 -0.19 1.63
CA GLU A 144 2.99 -0.94 2.65
C GLU A 144 2.99 -0.15 3.96
N PHE A 145 2.34 -0.73 4.98
CA PHE A 145 2.36 -0.16 6.31
C PHE A 145 3.78 -0.26 6.86
N THR A 146 4.42 0.90 7.06
CA THR A 146 5.65 0.95 7.85
C THR A 146 5.34 0.43 9.24
N SER A 147 5.87 -0.75 9.56
CA SER A 147 5.75 -1.42 10.87
C SER A 147 6.40 -0.63 12.01
N ASP A 148 7.06 0.48 11.69
CA ASP A 148 7.75 1.33 12.65
C ASP A 148 6.73 2.15 13.47
N SER A 149 6.07 1.43 14.38
CA SER A 149 5.12 1.96 15.36
C SER A 149 5.80 2.91 16.34
N SER A 150 7.14 2.93 16.40
CA SER A 150 7.92 3.74 17.34
C SER A 150 7.56 5.22 17.24
N ALA A 151 7.46 5.80 16.04
CA ALA A 151 7.11 7.20 15.86
C ALA A 151 5.70 7.54 16.37
N LEU A 152 4.72 6.68 16.10
CA LEU A 152 3.36 6.83 16.59
C LEU A 152 3.30 6.68 18.12
N ARG A 153 4.00 5.69 18.66
CA ARG A 153 4.07 5.43 20.11
C ARG A 153 4.73 6.58 20.86
N ILE A 154 5.79 7.16 20.30
CA ILE A 154 6.41 8.39 20.81
C ILE A 154 5.43 9.56 20.75
N ALA A 155 4.75 9.77 19.62
CA ALA A 155 3.76 10.84 19.48
C ALA A 155 2.56 10.71 20.45
N LEU A 156 2.20 9.48 20.82
CA LEU A 156 1.17 9.17 21.79
C LEU A 156 1.68 9.15 23.25
N GLY A 157 2.96 9.42 23.48
CA GLY A 157 3.58 9.39 24.81
C GLY A 157 3.72 7.99 25.42
N LEU A 158 3.60 6.94 24.62
CA LEU A 158 3.76 5.54 25.03
C LEU A 158 5.23 5.09 25.08
N GLU A 159 6.12 5.83 24.41
CA GLU A 159 7.57 5.61 24.40
C GLU A 159 8.32 6.95 24.47
N SER A 160 9.39 7.02 25.27
CA SER A 160 10.28 8.18 25.33
C SER A 160 11.42 8.01 24.31
N HIS A 161 11.80 9.06 23.58
CA HIS A 161 13.05 9.12 22.83
C HIS A 161 14.21 8.76 23.78
N GLN A 162 14.67 7.50 23.77
CA GLN A 162 15.96 7.19 24.35
C GLN A 162 16.99 7.73 23.38
N VAL A 163 17.33 9.01 23.54
CA VAL A 163 18.62 9.51 23.13
C VAL A 163 19.61 8.69 23.93
N SER A 164 20.16 7.64 23.31
CA SER A 164 21.37 6.99 23.78
C SER A 164 22.47 8.04 23.76
N VAL A 165 22.59 8.81 24.83
CA VAL A 165 23.82 9.52 25.15
C VAL A 165 24.81 8.43 25.48
N THR A 166 25.56 8.00 24.48
CA THR A 166 26.71 7.13 24.64
C THR A 166 27.74 7.92 25.43
N HIS A 167 27.63 7.91 26.75
CA HIS A 167 28.74 8.26 27.63
C HIS A 167 29.77 7.14 27.53
N ASN A 168 30.65 7.26 26.53
CA ASN A 168 31.91 6.53 26.54
C ASN A 168 32.70 6.98 27.76
N ALA A 169 32.66 6.16 28.80
CA ALA A 169 33.58 6.25 29.91
C ALA A 169 34.97 5.81 29.43
N SER A 170 35.92 6.74 29.36
CA SER A 170 37.34 6.45 29.53
C SER A 170 38.07 7.67 30.10
N GLN A 171 38.40 7.54 31.39
CA GLN A 171 39.56 8.07 32.11
C GLN A 171 39.59 9.55 32.57
N ALA A 172 39.25 9.68 33.85
CA ALA A 172 40.04 10.28 34.93
C ALA A 172 40.60 11.71 34.77
N THR A 173 40.10 12.62 35.62
CA THR A 173 40.93 13.33 36.61
C THR A 173 40.06 13.95 37.70
N ASN A 174 40.62 13.96 38.92
CA ASN A 174 40.05 14.43 40.17
C ASN A 174 39.50 15.87 40.13
N THR A 175 38.32 16.08 40.72
CA THR A 175 38.09 17.20 41.65
C THR A 175 36.84 17.00 42.50
N LYS A 176 37.00 17.18 43.82
CA LYS A 176 35.96 17.12 44.85
C LYS A 176 34.96 18.28 44.69
N SER A 177 33.65 18.03 44.80
CA SER A 177 32.73 18.93 45.52
C SER A 177 31.35 18.30 45.78
N ARG A 178 30.99 18.29 47.08
CA ARG A 178 29.69 18.22 47.77
C ARG A 178 28.45 17.61 47.06
N ARG A 179 27.96 16.51 47.65
CA ARG A 179 26.55 16.08 47.59
C ARG A 179 25.64 17.08 48.31
N SER A 180 24.59 17.53 47.64
CA SER A 180 23.30 17.86 48.29
C SER A 180 22.20 17.14 47.54
N SER A 181 21.57 16.18 48.21
CA SER A 181 20.40 15.44 47.74
C SER A 181 19.15 16.30 47.92
N THR A 182 18.49 16.65 46.83
CA THR A 182 17.16 17.26 46.78
C THR A 182 16.46 16.74 45.51
N GLY A 183 15.26 16.17 45.52
CA GLY A 183 14.39 15.72 46.59
C GLY A 183 13.46 14.67 45.99
N ASN A 184 13.47 13.47 46.55
CA ASN A 184 12.50 12.42 46.23
C ASN A 184 11.55 12.37 47.44
N THR A 185 10.44 13.09 47.39
CA THR A 185 9.43 13.04 48.46
C THR A 185 8.27 12.17 48.00
N LYS A 186 8.08 11.04 48.71
CA LYS A 186 6.95 10.13 48.54
C LYS A 186 5.64 10.87 48.88
N PRO A 187 4.52 10.57 48.21
CA PRO A 187 3.24 11.19 48.51
C PRO A 187 2.79 10.79 49.93
N GLN A 188 2.74 11.76 50.84
CA GLN A 188 2.25 11.56 52.20
C GLN A 188 0.81 12.11 52.30
N ARG A 189 -0.15 11.24 52.62
CA ARG A 189 -1.54 11.61 52.88
C ARG A 189 -1.63 12.54 54.09
N ARG A 190 -2.35 13.66 53.95
CA ARG A 190 -2.68 14.56 55.06
C ARG A 190 -3.92 14.04 55.83
N PRO A 191 -3.96 14.14 57.16
CA PRO A 191 -5.14 13.85 57.94
C PRO A 191 -6.19 14.95 57.75
N VAL A 192 -7.44 14.55 57.57
CA VAL A 192 -8.61 15.44 57.59
C VAL A 192 -9.13 15.52 59.03
N GLY A 193 -8.81 16.61 59.74
CA GLY A 193 -9.56 17.03 60.94
C GLY A 193 -10.78 17.82 60.46
N GLY A 194 -12.00 17.63 60.96
CA GLY A 194 -12.36 17.38 62.35
C GLY A 194 -13.13 18.62 62.81
N GLY A 195 -14.39 18.75 62.40
CA GLY A 195 -15.27 19.83 62.82
C GLY A 195 -15.94 19.46 64.14
N GLU A 196 -15.43 19.99 65.25
CA GLU A 196 -16.17 20.08 66.51
C GLU A 196 -17.05 21.33 66.46
N ASN A 197 -18.37 21.13 66.53
CA ASN A 197 -19.33 22.17 66.87
C ASN A 197 -19.41 22.25 68.40
N VAL A 198 -19.24 23.45 68.96
CA VAL A 198 -19.50 23.75 70.37
C VAL A 198 -20.40 24.99 70.45
N GLY A 199 -21.48 24.86 71.22
CA GLY A 199 -22.22 25.98 71.83
C GLY A 199 -23.50 26.38 71.13
#